data_AF-A0A7C0ZY72-F1
#
_entry.id   AF-A0A7C0ZY72-F1
#
_cell.length_a   1.000
_cell.length_b   1.000
_cell.length_c   1.000
_cell.angle_alpha   90.00
_cell.angle_beta   90.00
_cell.angle_gamma   90.00
#
_symmetry.space_group_name_H-M   'P 1'
#
loop_
_entity.id
_entity.type
_entity.pdbx_description
1 polymer ?
#
loop_
_entity_poly.entity_id
_entity_poly.type
_entity_poly.pdbx_seq_one_letter_code
_entity_poly.pdbx_strand_id
1 'polypeptide(L)'
;MKRFIPGYLNSADSPVLTALLVFVLYIILAKLADIFIDKVVRRLAKFSRTELDDKIIDVTHRPVFFTVLIVGSIHAVKLLNPSESMVFYSVGILNSLLVLIWGICVVRISNLIIKNHVHRIADLTGLGREITPLAENVWKVIVFVAALMIILSIWKINITPLLASAGIVGVAVALAAKDTLANFFGGISIF
;
A
#
# COMPACT_ATOMS: atom_id res chain seq x y z
N MET A 1 28.71 -51.14 -21.57
CA MET A 1 29.32 -49.80 -21.69
C MET A 1 28.25 -48.72 -21.79
N LYS A 2 27.40 -48.58 -20.75
CA LYS A 2 26.33 -47.57 -20.64
C LYS A 2 26.34 -47.04 -19.20
N ARG A 3 27.28 -46.17 -18.88
CA ARG A 3 27.30 -45.47 -17.59
C ARG A 3 28.26 -44.29 -17.73
N PHE A 4 27.71 -43.10 -17.95
CA PHE A 4 28.28 -41.77 -17.68
C PHE A 4 27.36 -40.73 -18.33
N ILE A 5 26.08 -40.72 -17.92
CA ILE A 5 25.27 -39.52 -18.00
C ILE A 5 25.20 -39.01 -16.57
N PRO A 6 25.83 -37.87 -16.25
CA PRO A 6 25.85 -37.36 -14.89
C PRO A 6 24.44 -36.95 -14.46
N GLY A 7 24.07 -37.30 -13.23
CA GLY A 7 22.73 -37.11 -12.64
C GLY A 7 22.28 -35.65 -12.46
N TYR A 8 22.99 -34.67 -13.04
CA TYR A 8 22.59 -33.26 -13.08
C TYR A 8 21.52 -32.96 -14.14
N LEU A 9 21.27 -33.89 -15.07
CA LEU A 9 20.17 -33.80 -16.05
C LEU A 9 18.83 -34.31 -15.53
N ASN A 10 18.77 -34.78 -14.27
CA ASN A 10 17.51 -34.96 -13.54
C ASN A 10 17.11 -33.67 -12.81
N SER A 11 17.30 -32.54 -13.51
CA SER A 11 17.22 -31.17 -12.99
C SER A 11 15.81 -30.74 -12.55
N ALA A 12 14.78 -31.56 -12.77
CA ALA A 12 13.41 -31.29 -12.34
C ALA A 12 13.23 -31.28 -10.80
N ASP A 13 14.14 -31.91 -10.06
CA ASP A 13 14.04 -32.02 -8.58
C ASP A 13 14.93 -31.03 -7.81
N SER A 14 15.61 -30.09 -8.49
CA SER A 14 16.41 -29.06 -7.81
C SER A 14 15.50 -27.97 -7.24
N PRO A 15 15.45 -27.74 -5.91
CA PRO A 15 14.64 -26.69 -5.31
C PRO A 15 14.96 -25.30 -5.86
N VAL A 16 16.20 -25.09 -6.30
CA VAL A 16 16.66 -23.85 -6.91
C VAL A 16 16.06 -23.64 -8.30
N LEU A 17 15.99 -24.68 -9.13
CA LEU A 17 15.37 -24.57 -10.45
C LEU A 17 13.87 -24.29 -10.31
N THR A 18 13.19 -24.99 -9.40
CA THR A 18 11.77 -24.78 -9.15
C THR A 18 11.50 -23.38 -8.59
N ALA A 19 12.35 -22.86 -7.69
CA ALA A 19 12.26 -21.48 -7.20
C ALA A 19 12.45 -20.44 -8.31
N LEU A 20 13.41 -20.66 -9.22
CA LEU A 20 13.62 -19.79 -10.38
C LEU A 20 12.41 -19.82 -11.33
N LEU A 21 11.88 -20.99 -11.64
CA LEU A 21 10.70 -21.13 -12.52
C LEU A 21 9.47 -20.44 -11.91
N VAL A 22 9.23 -20.63 -10.61
CA VAL A 22 8.15 -19.96 -9.89
C VAL A 22 8.36 -18.44 -9.91
N PHE A 23 9.58 -17.96 -9.66
CA PHE A 23 9.87 -16.53 -9.69
C PHE A 23 9.64 -15.92 -11.08
N VAL A 24 10.10 -16.59 -12.14
CA VAL A 24 9.85 -16.18 -13.53
C VAL A 24 8.35 -16.17 -13.84
N LEU A 25 7.59 -17.17 -13.40
CA LEU A 25 6.14 -17.18 -13.52
C LEU A 25 5.52 -15.95 -12.85
N TYR A 26 5.96 -15.57 -11.66
CA TYR A 26 5.47 -14.37 -10.98
C TYR A 26 5.85 -13.07 -11.69
N ILE A 27 7.01 -12.99 -12.36
CA ILE A 27 7.35 -11.83 -13.21
C ILE A 27 6.36 -11.73 -14.38
N ILE A 28 6.03 -12.86 -15.01
CA ILE A 28 5.04 -12.92 -16.10
C ILE A 28 3.68 -12.50 -15.56
N LEU A 29 3.24 -13.03 -14.42
CA LEU A 29 1.98 -12.65 -13.77
C LEU A 29 1.96 -11.17 -13.39
N ALA A 30 3.07 -10.61 -12.91
CA ALA A 30 3.17 -9.20 -12.57
C ALA A 30 2.99 -8.33 -13.83
N LYS A 31 3.65 -8.70 -14.94
CA LYS A 31 3.45 -8.03 -16.23
C LYS A 31 2.03 -8.20 -16.77
N LEU A 32 1.42 -9.37 -16.62
CA LEU A 32 0.03 -9.59 -17.00
C LEU A 32 -0.93 -8.74 -16.16
N ALA A 33 -0.70 -8.63 -14.85
CA ALA A 33 -1.47 -7.78 -13.96
C ALA A 33 -1.35 -6.29 -14.35
N ASP A 34 -0.13 -5.84 -14.68
CA ASP A 34 0.14 -4.48 -15.15
C ASP A 34 -0.61 -4.18 -16.46
N ILE A 35 -0.51 -5.09 -17.45
CA ILE A 35 -1.24 -5.01 -18.72
C ILE A 35 -2.75 -5.06 -18.51
N PHE A 36 -3.23 -5.90 -17.59
CA PHE A 36 -4.65 -6.02 -17.27
C PHE A 36 -5.19 -4.71 -16.66
N ILE A 37 -4.46 -4.11 -15.72
CA ILE A 37 -4.83 -2.81 -15.15
C ILE A 37 -4.87 -1.74 -16.24
N ASP A 38 -3.84 -1.64 -17.07
CA ASP A 38 -3.78 -0.59 -18.07
C ASP A 38 -4.79 -0.78 -19.21
N LYS A 39 -5.08 -2.01 -19.64
CA LYS A 39 -6.00 -2.26 -20.76
C LYS A 39 -7.45 -2.46 -20.35
N VAL A 40 -7.71 -3.16 -19.25
CA VAL A 40 -9.07 -3.53 -18.83
C VAL A 40 -9.59 -2.50 -17.84
N VAL A 41 -8.88 -2.27 -16.74
CA VAL A 41 -9.35 -1.35 -15.69
C VAL A 41 -9.43 0.07 -16.22
N ARG A 42 -8.42 0.55 -16.98
CA ARG A 42 -8.50 1.87 -17.63
C ARG A 42 -9.62 1.96 -18.66
N ARG A 43 -9.87 0.90 -19.44
CA ARG A 43 -10.97 0.91 -20.43
C ARG A 43 -12.33 0.96 -19.74
N LEU A 44 -12.49 0.29 -18.61
CA LEU A 44 -13.71 0.39 -17.78
C LEU A 44 -13.84 1.78 -17.15
N ALA A 45 -12.74 2.37 -16.69
CA ALA A 45 -12.73 3.74 -16.16
C ALA A 45 -13.09 4.79 -17.21
N LYS A 46 -12.77 4.58 -18.50
CA LYS A 46 -13.21 5.46 -19.59
C LYS A 46 -14.73 5.53 -19.78
N PHE A 47 -15.49 4.57 -19.24
CA PHE A 47 -16.95 4.66 -19.20
C PHE A 47 -17.46 5.50 -18.03
N SER A 48 -16.60 5.88 -17.08
CA SER A 48 -16.91 6.85 -16.03
C SER A 48 -16.73 8.29 -16.57
N ARG A 49 -17.40 9.26 -15.94
CA ARG A 49 -17.34 10.69 -16.35
C ARG A 49 -16.20 11.46 -15.66
N THR A 50 -15.32 10.80 -14.90
CA THR A 50 -14.43 11.45 -13.93
C THR A 50 -12.95 11.22 -14.23
N GLU A 51 -12.21 12.30 -14.52
CA GLU A 51 -10.73 12.29 -14.69
C GLU A 51 -9.96 11.79 -13.45
N LEU A 52 -10.63 11.72 -12.30
CA LEU A 52 -10.07 11.17 -11.07
C LEU A 52 -9.73 9.69 -11.19
N ASP A 53 -10.56 8.91 -11.87
CA ASP A 53 -10.43 7.46 -11.90
C ASP A 53 -9.16 7.06 -12.67
N ASP A 54 -8.89 7.74 -13.79
CA ASP A 54 -7.65 7.57 -14.56
C ASP A 54 -6.41 7.86 -13.71
N LYS A 55 -6.41 8.96 -12.94
CA LYS A 55 -5.28 9.33 -12.07
C LYS A 55 -5.09 8.35 -10.92
N ILE A 56 -6.17 7.79 -10.37
CA ILE A 56 -6.08 6.76 -9.32
C ILE A 56 -5.46 5.49 -9.90
N ILE A 57 -5.89 5.05 -11.08
CA ILE A 57 -5.31 3.89 -11.79
C ILE A 57 -3.81 4.10 -12.05
N ASP A 58 -3.41 5.31 -12.48
CA ASP A 58 -1.99 5.67 -12.68
C ASP A 58 -1.17 5.57 -11.39
N VAL A 59 -1.77 5.81 -10.23
CA VAL A 59 -1.08 5.67 -8.94
C VAL A 59 -1.07 4.20 -8.48
N THR A 60 -2.13 3.43 -8.75
CA THR A 60 -2.31 2.06 -8.23
C THR A 60 -1.59 0.98 -9.03
N HIS A 61 -1.36 1.15 -10.35
CA HIS A 61 -0.77 0.08 -11.17
C HIS A 61 0.61 -0.38 -10.65
N ARG A 62 1.50 0.55 -10.26
CA ARG A 62 2.84 0.20 -9.74
C ARG A 62 2.77 -0.60 -8.44
N PRO A 63 2.03 -0.17 -7.40
CA PRO A 63 1.82 -0.98 -6.19
C PRO A 63 1.33 -2.41 -6.46
N VAL A 64 0.41 -2.60 -7.40
CA VAL A 64 -0.09 -3.94 -7.73
C VAL A 64 1.01 -4.78 -8.38
N PHE A 65 1.75 -4.22 -9.34
CA PHE A 65 2.90 -4.90 -9.95
C PHE A 65 3.91 -5.36 -8.90
N PHE A 66 4.31 -4.47 -7.97
CA PHE A 66 5.23 -4.82 -6.89
C PHE A 66 4.63 -5.83 -5.90
N THR A 67 3.33 -5.80 -5.67
CA THR A 67 2.65 -6.81 -4.82
C THR A 67 2.82 -8.20 -5.41
N VAL A 68 2.57 -8.37 -6.71
CA VAL A 68 2.72 -9.67 -7.38
C VAL A 68 4.18 -10.14 -7.35
N LEU A 69 5.14 -9.23 -7.61
CA LEU A 69 6.57 -9.56 -7.51
C LEU A 69 6.98 -9.98 -6.10
N ILE A 70 6.56 -9.24 -5.07
CA ILE A 70 6.88 -9.53 -3.67
C ILE A 70 6.31 -10.87 -3.25
N VAL A 71 5.05 -11.17 -3.60
CA VAL A 71 4.43 -12.48 -3.34
C VAL A 71 5.22 -13.60 -4.04
N GLY A 72 5.66 -13.38 -5.27
CA GLY A 72 6.53 -14.31 -5.99
C GLY A 72 7.87 -14.55 -5.29
N SER A 73 8.53 -13.48 -4.83
CA SER A 73 9.76 -13.57 -4.04
C SER A 73 9.56 -14.36 -2.75
N ILE A 74 8.44 -14.15 -2.03
CA ILE A 74 8.11 -14.88 -0.81
C ILE A 74 7.96 -16.38 -1.11
N HIS A 75 7.24 -16.75 -2.17
CA HIS A 75 7.09 -18.14 -2.56
C HIS A 75 8.42 -18.78 -2.97
N ALA A 76 9.23 -18.09 -3.77
CA ALA A 76 10.54 -18.57 -4.19
C ALA A 76 11.47 -18.80 -2.98
N VAL A 77 11.50 -17.87 -2.02
CA VAL A 77 12.28 -18.02 -0.79
C VAL A 77 11.82 -19.23 0.01
N LYS A 78 10.51 -19.43 0.20
CA LYS A 78 9.97 -20.58 0.95
C LYS A 78 10.29 -21.92 0.30
N LEU A 79 10.34 -21.97 -1.02
CA LEU A 79 10.61 -23.20 -1.77
C LEU A 79 12.06 -23.68 -1.64
N LEU A 80 12.99 -22.78 -1.32
CA LEU A 80 14.38 -23.14 -0.98
C LEU A 80 14.51 -23.79 0.41
N ASN A 81 13.39 -23.95 1.12
CA ASN A 81 13.30 -24.50 2.46
C ASN A 81 14.34 -23.93 3.45
N PRO A 82 14.49 -22.59 3.53
CA PRO A 82 15.52 -21.95 4.35
C PRO A 82 15.20 -22.05 5.84
N SER A 83 16.17 -21.67 6.69
CA SER A 83 15.96 -21.63 8.13
C SER A 83 14.84 -20.66 8.53
N GLU A 84 14.18 -20.91 9.65
CA GLU A 84 13.08 -20.06 10.15
C GLU A 84 13.51 -18.60 10.31
N SER A 85 14.73 -18.35 10.80
CA SER A 85 15.29 -17.00 10.89
C SER A 85 15.39 -16.33 9.52
N MET A 86 15.86 -17.05 8.50
CA MET A 86 15.97 -16.50 7.15
C MET A 86 14.59 -16.21 6.55
N VAL A 87 13.59 -17.05 6.80
CA VAL A 87 12.19 -16.77 6.42
C VAL A 87 11.70 -15.51 7.12
N PHE A 88 11.90 -15.41 8.44
CA PHE A 88 11.45 -14.28 9.25
C PHE A 88 12.00 -12.94 8.72
N TYR A 89 13.32 -12.83 8.53
CA TYR A 89 13.93 -11.61 8.01
C TYR A 89 13.55 -11.32 6.56
N SER A 90 13.61 -12.32 5.68
CA SER A 90 13.36 -12.12 4.24
C SER A 90 11.90 -11.72 3.98
N VAL A 91 10.95 -12.46 4.57
CA VAL A 91 9.51 -12.16 4.44
C VAL A 91 9.17 -10.87 5.19
N GLY A 92 9.78 -10.63 6.35
CA GLY A 92 9.60 -9.40 7.11
C GLY A 92 10.00 -8.14 6.33
N ILE A 93 11.16 -8.16 5.66
CA ILE A 93 11.64 -7.07 4.79
C ILE A 93 10.69 -6.87 3.59
N LEU A 94 10.31 -7.97 2.93
CA LEU A 94 9.43 -7.93 1.76
C LEU A 94 8.03 -7.38 2.10
N ASN A 95 7.44 -7.81 3.21
CA ASN A 95 6.16 -7.29 3.68
C ASN A 95 6.28 -5.83 4.15
N SER A 96 7.39 -5.44 4.79
CA SER A 96 7.63 -4.05 5.18
C SER A 96 7.71 -3.14 3.96
N LEU A 97 8.37 -3.58 2.89
CA LEU A 97 8.41 -2.86 1.61
C LEU A 97 7.01 -2.72 1.01
N LEU A 98 6.18 -3.77 1.06
CA LEU A 98 4.80 -3.74 0.59
C LEU A 98 3.98 -2.69 1.36
N VAL A 99 4.11 -2.63 2.69
CA VAL A 99 3.45 -1.62 3.53
C VAL A 99 3.87 -0.20 3.13
N LEU A 100 5.16 0.04 2.87
CA LEU A 100 5.65 1.34 2.43
C LEU A 100 5.09 1.73 1.05
N ILE A 101 5.10 0.81 0.09
CA ILE A 101 4.57 1.04 -1.26
C ILE A 101 3.09 1.41 -1.19
N TRP A 102 2.30 0.66 -0.43
CA TRP A 102 0.88 0.92 -0.27
C TRP A 102 0.59 2.17 0.58
N GLY A 103 1.39 2.46 1.60
CA GLY A 103 1.27 3.70 2.37
C GLY A 103 1.48 4.94 1.49
N ILE A 104 2.49 4.92 0.62
CA ILE A 104 2.72 6.00 -0.36
C ILE A 104 1.56 6.08 -1.36
N CYS A 105 1.05 4.93 -1.83
CA CYS A 105 -0.12 4.88 -2.72
C CYS A 105 -1.34 5.54 -2.10
N VAL A 106 -1.67 5.19 -0.86
CA VAL A 106 -2.81 5.76 -0.11
C VAL A 106 -2.66 7.27 0.05
N VAL A 107 -1.49 7.77 0.45
CA VAL A 107 -1.25 9.21 0.55
C VAL A 107 -1.45 9.91 -0.79
N ARG A 108 -0.94 9.34 -1.88
CA ARG A 108 -1.09 9.92 -3.23
C ARG A 108 -2.55 9.94 -3.68
N ILE A 109 -3.29 8.86 -3.50
CA ILE A 109 -4.72 8.78 -3.83
C ILE A 109 -5.51 9.81 -3.02
N SER A 110 -5.27 9.91 -1.72
CA SER A 110 -5.97 10.89 -0.89
C SER A 110 -5.67 12.32 -1.31
N ASN A 111 -4.42 12.65 -1.64
CA ASN A 111 -4.09 13.98 -2.17
C ASN A 111 -4.80 14.27 -3.51
N LEU A 112 -4.96 13.27 -4.38
CA LEU A 112 -5.73 13.42 -5.62
C LEU A 112 -7.21 13.70 -5.34
N ILE A 113 -7.82 12.96 -4.41
CA ILE A 113 -9.23 13.12 -4.02
C ILE A 113 -9.45 14.51 -3.41
N ILE A 114 -8.59 14.91 -2.46
CA ILE A 114 -8.67 16.20 -1.78
C ILE A 114 -8.54 17.33 -2.81
N LYS A 115 -7.52 17.30 -3.68
CA LYS A 115 -7.34 18.35 -4.70
C LYS A 115 -8.54 18.47 -5.63
N ASN A 116 -9.08 17.35 -6.10
CA ASN A 116 -10.21 17.39 -7.03
C ASN A 116 -11.51 17.89 -6.38
N HIS A 117 -11.77 17.53 -5.11
CA HIS A 117 -12.95 18.02 -4.40
C HIS A 117 -12.80 19.48 -3.98
N VAL A 118 -11.63 19.86 -3.49
CA VAL A 118 -11.35 21.23 -3.06
C VAL A 118 -11.38 22.19 -4.25
N HIS A 119 -10.80 21.84 -5.40
CA HIS A 119 -10.86 22.73 -6.57
C HIS A 119 -12.30 23.05 -6.98
N ARG A 120 -13.24 22.11 -6.85
CA ARG A 120 -14.67 22.37 -7.09
C ARG A 120 -15.32 23.31 -6.07
N ILE A 121 -14.86 23.30 -4.81
CA ILE A 121 -15.48 24.07 -3.71
C ILE A 121 -14.80 25.43 -3.52
N ALA A 122 -13.49 25.51 -3.77
CA ALA A 122 -12.69 26.72 -3.60
C ALA A 122 -13.06 27.82 -4.61
N ASP A 123 -13.47 27.45 -5.82
CA ASP A 123 -13.94 28.39 -6.84
C ASP A 123 -15.24 29.12 -6.45
N LEU A 124 -15.98 28.60 -5.44
CA LEU A 124 -17.23 29.19 -4.96
C LEU A 124 -17.08 30.02 -3.68
N THR A 125 -16.05 29.79 -2.86
CA THR A 125 -15.97 30.36 -1.50
C THR A 125 -14.60 30.89 -1.06
N GLY A 126 -13.51 30.66 -1.81
CA GLY A 126 -12.15 31.12 -1.47
C GLY A 126 -11.47 30.41 -0.28
N LEU A 127 -12.24 29.78 0.61
CA LEU A 127 -11.77 29.10 1.83
C LEU A 127 -11.04 27.77 1.59
N GLY A 128 -11.22 27.14 0.42
CA GLY A 128 -10.67 25.80 0.15
C GLY A 128 -9.13 25.75 0.09
N ARG A 129 -8.46 26.87 -0.21
CA ARG A 129 -6.99 26.90 -0.37
C ARG A 129 -6.23 26.73 0.95
N GLU A 130 -6.81 27.13 2.07
CA GLU A 130 -6.14 27.08 3.39
C GLU A 130 -6.40 25.77 4.15
N ILE A 131 -7.57 25.15 3.95
CA ILE A 131 -7.96 23.89 4.64
C ILE A 131 -7.27 22.67 4.01
N THR A 132 -6.94 22.75 2.73
CA THR A 132 -6.36 21.63 1.96
C THR A 132 -5.02 21.13 2.51
N PRO A 133 -4.01 21.98 2.72
CA PRO A 133 -2.73 21.53 3.25
C PRO A 133 -2.84 20.92 4.65
N LEU A 134 -3.76 21.46 5.48
CA LEU A 134 -4.06 20.94 6.81
C LEU A 134 -4.61 19.52 6.73
N ALA A 135 -5.64 19.28 5.92
CA ALA A 135 -6.23 17.96 5.75
C ALA A 135 -5.22 16.94 5.18
N GLU A 136 -4.42 17.34 4.18
CA GLU A 136 -3.37 16.48 3.62
C GLU A 136 -2.33 16.10 4.67
N ASN A 137 -1.90 17.04 5.52
CA ASN A 137 -0.88 16.78 6.53
C ASN A 137 -1.38 15.88 7.65
N VAL A 138 -2.61 16.11 8.14
CA VAL A 138 -3.25 15.23 9.14
C VAL A 138 -3.37 13.81 8.59
N TRP A 139 -3.82 13.67 7.34
CA TRP A 139 -3.93 12.35 6.70
C TRP A 139 -2.57 11.65 6.56
N LYS A 140 -1.53 12.37 6.14
CA LYS A 140 -0.16 11.83 6.05
C LYS A 140 0.33 11.30 7.39
N VAL A 141 0.08 12.01 8.49
CA VAL A 141 0.44 11.56 9.85
C VAL A 141 -0.30 10.27 10.21
N ILE A 142 -1.60 10.18 9.94
CA ILE A 142 -2.41 8.98 10.21
C ILE A 142 -1.86 7.78 9.43
N VAL A 143 -1.62 7.92 8.13
CA VAL A 143 -1.09 6.83 7.29
C VAL A 143 0.31 6.42 7.74
N PHE A 144 1.16 7.38 8.13
CA PHE A 144 2.49 7.10 8.64
C PHE A 144 2.45 6.28 9.94
N VAL A 145 1.64 6.69 10.91
CA VAL A 145 1.49 5.98 12.19
C VAL A 145 0.94 4.57 11.96
N ALA A 146 -0.07 4.42 11.09
CA ALA A 146 -0.61 3.12 10.73
C ALA A 146 0.43 2.21 10.05
N ALA A 147 1.19 2.74 9.08
CA ALA A 147 2.26 1.99 8.41
C ALA A 147 3.33 1.54 9.40
N LEU A 148 3.75 2.42 10.32
CA LEU A 148 4.69 2.09 11.38
C LEU A 148 4.18 0.96 12.27
N MET A 149 2.92 1.02 12.73
CA MET A 149 2.32 -0.05 13.53
C MET A 149 2.26 -1.38 12.79
N ILE A 150 1.89 -1.38 11.50
CA ILE A 150 1.85 -2.60 10.70
C ILE A 150 3.25 -3.19 10.53
N ILE A 151 4.27 -2.35 10.26
CA ILE A 151 5.67 -2.80 10.18
C ILE A 151 6.10 -3.42 11.50
N LEU A 152 5.89 -2.76 12.64
CA LEU A 152 6.23 -3.32 13.96
C LEU A 152 5.53 -4.68 14.20
N SER A 153 4.27 -4.82 13.79
CA SER A 153 3.53 -6.07 13.88
C SER A 153 4.13 -7.19 13.03
N ILE A 154 4.59 -6.88 11.81
CA ILE A 154 5.32 -7.82 10.93
C ILE A 154 6.56 -8.37 11.67
N TRP A 155 7.27 -7.51 12.38
CA TRP A 155 8.47 -7.85 13.16
C TRP A 155 8.17 -8.46 14.53
N LYS A 156 6.91 -8.83 14.81
CA LYS A 156 6.44 -9.41 16.09
C LYS A 156 6.73 -8.52 17.30
N ILE A 157 6.85 -7.21 17.08
CA ILE A 157 6.96 -6.22 18.15
C ILE A 157 5.55 -5.92 18.65
N ASN A 158 5.38 -5.90 19.98
CA ASN A 158 4.08 -5.62 20.60
C ASN A 158 3.66 -4.17 20.31
N ILE A 159 2.56 -4.01 19.57
CA ILE A 159 2.00 -2.70 19.21
C ILE A 159 1.03 -2.14 20.25
N THR A 160 0.64 -2.94 21.25
CA THR A 160 -0.32 -2.54 22.30
C THR A 160 0.09 -1.24 23.01
N PRO A 161 1.36 -1.04 23.41
CA PRO A 161 1.80 0.22 24.01
C PRO A 161 1.63 1.41 23.07
N LEU A 162 2.01 1.27 21.79
CA LEU A 162 1.85 2.34 20.81
C LEU A 162 0.38 2.68 20.57
N LEU A 163 -0.48 1.66 20.48
CA LEU A 163 -1.91 1.84 20.29
C LEU A 163 -2.54 2.55 21.50
N ALA A 164 -2.16 2.16 22.72
CA ALA A 164 -2.60 2.82 23.95
C ALA A 164 -2.15 4.29 24.01
N SER A 165 -0.89 4.57 23.68
CA SER A 165 -0.37 5.95 23.62
C SER A 165 -1.07 6.78 22.53
N ALA A 166 -1.30 6.21 21.35
CA ALA A 166 -2.06 6.88 20.28
C ALA A 166 -3.49 7.19 20.72
N GLY A 167 -4.13 6.32 21.50
CA GLY A 167 -5.42 6.57 22.11
C GLY A 167 -5.41 7.78 23.06
N ILE A 168 -4.43 7.86 23.97
CA ILE A 168 -4.29 8.99 24.90
C ILE A 168 -4.04 10.30 24.15
N VAL A 169 -3.14 10.30 23.16
CA VAL A 169 -2.88 11.46 22.30
C VAL A 169 -4.14 11.85 21.52
N GLY A 170 -4.87 10.88 20.98
CA GLY A 170 -6.12 11.11 20.26
C GLY A 170 -7.18 11.79 21.13
N VAL A 171 -7.34 11.35 22.38
CA VAL A 171 -8.24 12.01 23.35
C VAL A 171 -7.78 13.43 23.66
N ALA A 172 -6.49 13.65 23.90
CA ALA A 172 -5.95 14.98 24.15
C ALA A 172 -6.22 15.95 22.99
N VAL A 173 -5.99 15.50 21.74
CA VAL A 173 -6.29 16.27 20.53
C VAL A 173 -7.79 16.53 20.38
N ALA A 174 -8.64 15.52 20.63
CA ALA A 174 -10.10 15.68 20.56
C ALA A 174 -10.62 16.69 21.59
N LEU A 175 -10.09 16.68 22.82
CA LEU A 175 -10.43 17.65 23.84
C LEU A 175 -9.99 19.07 23.45
N ALA A 176 -8.79 19.22 22.88
CA ALA A 176 -8.30 20.51 22.38
C ALA A 176 -9.14 21.04 21.20
N ALA A 177 -9.65 20.16 20.34
CA ALA A 177 -10.50 20.53 19.20
C ALA A 177 -11.98 20.73 19.57
N LYS A 178 -12.39 20.41 20.80
CA LYS A 178 -13.79 20.36 21.23
C LYS A 178 -14.52 21.68 20.98
N ASP A 179 -13.96 22.81 21.42
CA ASP A 179 -14.61 24.12 21.31
C ASP A 179 -14.68 24.59 19.85
N THR A 180 -13.66 24.31 19.05
CA THR A 180 -13.66 24.60 17.61
C THR A 180 -14.76 23.84 16.88
N LEU A 181 -14.90 22.55 17.15
CA LEU A 181 -15.95 21.72 16.55
C LEU A 181 -17.34 22.15 17.01
N ALA A 182 -17.51 22.47 18.30
CA ALA A 182 -18.77 22.97 18.85
C ALA A 182 -19.23 24.26 18.15
N ASN A 183 -18.31 25.21 17.96
CA ASN A 183 -18.60 26.47 17.26
C ASN A 183 -18.93 26.24 15.77
N PHE A 184 -18.23 25.32 15.11
CA PHE A 184 -18.49 24.96 13.71
C PHE A 184 -19.91 24.38 13.52
N PHE A 185 -20.30 23.40 14.34
CA PHE A 185 -21.64 22.81 14.26
C PHE A 185 -22.75 23.76 14.71
N GLY A 186 -22.48 24.62 15.70
CA GLY A 186 -23.41 25.68 16.11
C GLY A 186 -23.71 26.64 14.96
N GLY A 187 -22.70 27.00 14.16
CA GLY A 187 -22.88 27.81 12.95
C GLY A 187 -23.76 27.15 11.90
N ILE A 188 -23.57 25.85 11.61
CA ILE A 188 -24.39 25.11 10.63
C ILE A 188 -25.84 24.95 11.12
N SER A 189 -26.07 24.72 12.41
CA SER A 189 -27.41 24.47 12.96
C SER A 189 -28.35 25.69 12.96
N ILE A 190 -27.80 26.90 12.80
CA ILE A 190 -28.59 28.15 12.79
C ILE A 190 -29.13 28.45 11.37
N PHE A 191 -28.55 27.84 10.33
CA PHE A 191 -29.03 27.88 8.95
C PHE A 191 -29.94 26.70 8.63
#